data_AF-A0A5E4P5Z3-F1
#
_entry.id   AF-A0A5E4P5Z3-F1
#
_cell.length_a   1.000
_cell.length_b   1.000
_cell.length_c   1.000
_cell.angle_alpha   90.00
_cell.angle_beta   90.00
_cell.angle_gamma   90.00
#
_symmetry.space_group_name_H-M   'P 1'
#
loop_
_entity.id
_entity.type
_entity.pdbx_description
1 polymer ?
#
loop_
_entity_poly.entity_id
_entity_poly.type
_entity_poly.pdbx_seq_one_letter_code
_entity_poly.pdbx_strand_id
1 'polypeptide(L)'
;MNSSCKDFRVLDSVMANSLAFEIENNTCNTATTIVWVKLPVAKAGLNNVVYAFYGNNTASDGQNKAGVWSNGFSLVYHLSDLSDSTGTKNLDNYGGVTDTGVRGIATTAYYYGGVANYSSANVNIGLQTIHGPSAVSLWAKPASTSGTKYLFTDWCSEWGLYHSGANSYARAYSTTGVDSFVSGTWYHIAVSHAHPNPGYVNTTIRTFANGAFKYQANWTFTTQNGYTDSQYSIGGDGCYAGTFFNGTIDEVRVSKVARSDDWLIAEYAQTYSVGSEQVN
;
A
#
# COMPACT_ATOMS: atom_id res chain seq x y z
N MET A 1 10.49 4.36 25.31
CA MET A 1 9.76 5.59 24.94
C MET A 1 8.81 5.96 26.07
N ASN A 2 8.32 7.20 26.11
CA ASN A 2 7.24 7.57 27.03
C ASN A 2 5.96 6.79 26.66
N SER A 3 4.95 6.79 27.54
CA SER A 3 3.73 5.98 27.36
C SER A 3 2.94 6.30 26.07
N SER A 4 3.17 7.46 25.46
CA SER A 4 2.54 7.91 24.22
C SER A 4 3.45 7.82 22.98
N CYS A 5 4.70 7.35 23.13
CA CYS A 5 5.77 7.36 22.14
C CYS A 5 6.11 8.73 21.50
N LYS A 6 5.54 9.83 22.01
CA LYS A 6 5.72 11.19 21.45
C LYS A 6 7.17 11.67 21.53
N ASP A 7 7.96 11.10 22.42
CA ASP A 7 9.37 11.41 22.61
C ASP A 7 10.31 10.73 21.61
N PHE A 8 9.79 9.86 20.74
CA PHE A 8 10.59 9.20 19.72
C PHE A 8 11.07 10.19 18.65
N ARG A 9 12.33 10.05 18.22
CA ARG A 9 12.96 10.87 17.19
C ARG A 9 13.79 9.99 16.26
N VAL A 10 13.83 10.34 14.99
CA VAL A 10 14.71 9.72 14.00
C VAL A 10 15.56 10.78 13.33
N LEU A 11 16.88 10.58 13.30
CA LEU A 11 17.83 11.42 12.59
C LEU A 11 18.55 10.64 11.48
N ASP A 12 19.08 11.38 10.51
CA ASP A 12 19.94 10.84 9.45
C ASP A 12 21.27 10.29 9.98
N SER A 13 22.05 9.65 9.11
CA SER A 13 23.32 8.98 9.46
C SER A 13 24.42 9.91 9.99
N VAL A 14 24.24 11.23 9.89
CA VAL A 14 25.16 12.23 10.44
C VAL A 14 24.57 12.96 11.66
N MET A 15 23.39 12.54 12.13
CA MET A 15 22.67 13.14 13.27
C MET A 15 22.43 14.65 13.13
N ALA A 16 22.33 15.16 11.91
CA ALA A 16 22.17 16.59 11.64
C ALA A 16 20.73 16.95 11.25
N ASN A 17 20.00 16.01 10.64
CA ASN A 17 18.65 16.26 10.12
C ASN A 17 17.64 15.29 10.72
N SER A 18 16.50 15.83 11.17
CA SER A 18 15.36 15.00 11.55
C SER A 18 14.73 14.40 10.30
N LEU A 19 14.44 13.10 10.37
CA LEU A 19 13.71 12.38 9.33
C LEU A 19 12.22 12.36 9.65
N ALA A 20 11.39 12.45 8.61
CA ALA A 20 9.96 12.24 8.78
C ALA A 20 9.73 10.77 9.13
N PHE A 21 8.94 10.53 10.17
CA PHE A 21 8.55 9.20 10.59
C PHE A 21 7.09 9.15 11.03
N GLU A 22 6.56 7.93 11.04
CA GLU A 22 5.27 7.56 11.59
C GLU A 22 5.46 6.34 12.47
N ILE A 23 4.83 6.34 13.65
CA ILE A 23 4.66 5.12 14.43
C ILE A 23 3.32 4.53 14.02
N GLU A 24 3.33 3.27 13.59
CA GLU A 24 2.12 2.59 13.18
C GLU A 24 1.14 2.48 14.35
N ASN A 25 -0.14 2.75 14.08
CA ASN A 25 -1.17 2.74 15.10
C ASN A 25 -1.21 1.39 15.83
N ASN A 26 -1.52 1.45 17.14
CA ASN A 26 -1.63 0.27 18.00
C ASN A 26 -0.33 -0.53 18.22
N THR A 27 0.84 -0.03 17.76
CA THR A 27 2.14 -0.71 17.94
C THR A 27 3.02 -0.07 19.02
N CYS A 28 2.76 1.20 19.39
CA CYS A 28 3.51 1.95 20.39
C CYS A 28 3.59 1.20 21.74
N ASN A 29 4.83 0.96 22.21
CA ASN A 29 5.14 0.24 23.46
C ASN A 29 4.48 -1.14 23.59
N THR A 30 4.16 -1.80 22.48
CA THR A 30 3.79 -3.22 22.45
C THR A 30 5.04 -4.11 22.34
N ALA A 31 4.87 -5.42 22.14
CA ALA A 31 5.99 -6.34 21.88
C ALA A 31 6.85 -5.90 20.68
N THR A 32 6.24 -5.22 19.70
CA THR A 32 6.93 -4.66 18.53
C THR A 32 6.36 -3.28 18.24
N THR A 33 7.13 -2.21 18.45
CA THR A 33 6.79 -0.88 17.91
C THR A 33 7.27 -0.78 16.47
N ILE A 34 6.37 -0.43 15.57
CA ILE A 34 6.65 -0.32 14.14
C ILE A 34 6.75 1.14 13.76
N VAL A 35 7.85 1.49 13.08
CA VAL A 35 8.15 2.86 12.68
C VAL A 35 8.43 2.92 11.19
N TRP A 36 7.64 3.70 10.48
CA TRP A 36 7.81 4.02 9.07
C TRP A 36 8.65 5.28 8.94
N VAL A 37 9.80 5.20 8.25
CA VAL A 37 10.74 6.32 8.11
C VAL A 37 10.94 6.65 6.65
N LYS A 38 10.79 7.93 6.28
CA LYS A 38 11.14 8.39 4.94
C LYS A 38 12.62 8.73 4.87
N LEU A 39 13.34 7.95 4.05
CA LEU A 39 14.74 8.21 3.75
C LEU A 39 14.88 9.15 2.54
N PRO A 40 15.83 10.11 2.55
CA PRO A 40 16.15 10.90 1.38
C PRO A 40 16.83 10.02 0.31
N VAL A 41 16.38 10.11 -0.95
CA VAL A 41 16.82 9.27 -2.09
C VAL A 41 18.24 9.62 -2.59
N ALA A 42 19.01 10.41 -1.84
CA ALA A 42 20.38 10.74 -2.22
C ALA A 42 21.31 10.73 -1.01
N LYS A 43 22.23 9.77 -0.98
CA LYS A 43 23.63 10.01 -1.29
C LYS A 43 24.34 8.68 -1.51
N ALA A 44 24.97 8.51 -2.66
CA ALA A 44 26.04 7.54 -2.82
C ALA A 44 27.04 7.77 -1.67
N GLY A 45 27.24 6.76 -0.82
CA GLY A 45 28.18 6.82 0.30
C GLY A 45 27.61 7.21 1.67
N LEU A 46 26.29 7.36 1.84
CA LEU A 46 25.71 7.27 3.19
C LEU A 46 25.36 5.81 3.49
N ASN A 47 25.86 5.28 4.60
CA ASN A 47 25.32 4.04 5.15
C ASN A 47 23.81 4.24 5.37
N ASN A 48 22.98 3.23 5.10
CA ASN A 48 21.53 3.21 5.39
C ASN A 48 21.27 3.18 6.92
N VAL A 49 22.03 3.96 7.68
CA VAL A 49 21.97 4.10 9.12
C VAL A 49 21.06 5.28 9.43
N VAL A 50 20.11 5.04 10.31
CA VAL A 50 19.32 6.07 10.96
C VAL A 50 19.57 5.95 12.46
N TYR A 51 19.53 7.08 13.16
CA TYR A 51 19.62 7.08 14.61
C TYR A 51 18.24 7.30 15.20
N ALA A 52 17.85 6.45 16.13
CA ALA A 52 16.60 6.54 16.86
C ALA A 52 16.88 6.96 18.32
N PHE A 53 16.11 7.93 18.82
CA PHE A 53 16.26 8.46 20.19
C PHE A 53 14.90 8.53 20.88
N TYR A 54 14.88 8.32 22.18
CA TYR A 54 13.72 8.50 23.05
C TYR A 54 14.17 8.70 24.52
N GLY A 55 13.24 8.94 25.43
CA GLY A 55 13.50 9.13 26.87
C GLY A 55 13.23 10.54 27.39
N ASN A 56 12.88 11.48 26.50
CA ASN A 56 12.50 12.83 26.89
C ASN A 56 11.00 12.91 27.19
N ASN A 57 10.61 12.69 28.45
CA ASN A 57 9.20 12.64 28.86
C ASN A 57 8.40 13.94 28.64
N THR A 58 9.05 15.08 28.40
CA THR A 58 8.37 16.37 28.13
C THR A 58 8.33 16.73 26.65
N ALA A 59 8.87 15.88 25.77
CA ALA A 59 8.87 16.13 24.33
C ALA A 59 7.44 16.14 23.76
N SER A 60 7.18 17.09 22.87
CA SER A 60 5.99 17.07 22.00
C SER A 60 6.08 15.91 21.01
N ASP A 61 4.95 15.57 20.38
CA ASP A 61 4.93 14.55 19.32
C ASP A 61 5.89 14.92 18.18
N GLY A 62 6.77 13.98 17.82
CA GLY A 62 7.79 14.15 16.79
C GLY A 62 7.38 13.59 15.43
N GLN A 63 6.25 12.89 15.35
CA GLN A 63 5.80 12.27 14.10
C GLN A 63 5.51 13.31 13.01
N ASN A 64 5.74 12.91 11.77
CA ASN A 64 5.37 13.68 10.58
C ASN A 64 4.82 12.73 9.51
N LYS A 65 3.64 12.17 9.75
CA LYS A 65 2.96 11.20 8.86
C LYS A 65 2.81 11.73 7.43
N ALA A 66 2.39 12.99 7.28
CA ALA A 66 2.28 13.65 5.97
C ALA A 66 3.62 13.76 5.25
N GLY A 67 4.72 13.98 5.98
CA GLY A 67 6.07 13.96 5.46
C GLY A 67 6.51 12.57 4.98
N VAL A 68 6.14 11.51 5.71
CA VAL A 68 6.40 10.12 5.31
C VAL A 68 5.67 9.78 4.02
N TRP A 69 4.36 9.94 4.02
CA TRP A 69 3.48 9.61 2.90
C TRP A 69 3.27 10.80 1.96
N SER A 70 4.37 11.42 1.54
CA SER A 70 4.40 12.50 0.56
C SER A 70 4.75 11.97 -0.84
N ASN A 71 5.06 12.87 -1.79
CA ASN A 71 5.43 12.50 -3.16
C ASN A 71 4.36 11.67 -3.88
N GLY A 72 3.09 12.06 -3.72
CA GLY A 72 1.99 11.50 -4.49
C GLY A 72 1.28 10.30 -3.88
N PHE A 73 1.53 9.91 -2.62
CA PHE A 73 0.61 9.00 -1.93
C PHE A 73 -0.76 9.68 -1.74
N SER A 74 -1.82 8.92 -1.99
CA SER A 74 -3.21 9.34 -1.81
C SER A 74 -3.90 8.57 -0.69
N LEU A 75 -3.55 7.29 -0.50
CA LEU A 75 -4.05 6.45 0.60
C LEU A 75 -2.94 5.49 1.02
N VAL A 76 -2.78 5.27 2.32
CA VAL A 76 -1.85 4.29 2.89
C VAL A 76 -2.50 3.61 4.08
N TYR A 77 -2.78 2.31 3.92
CA TYR A 77 -3.36 1.47 4.96
C TYR A 77 -2.37 0.39 5.35
N HIS A 78 -1.85 0.50 6.58
CA HIS A 78 -1.07 -0.57 7.20
C HIS A 78 -1.93 -1.76 7.62
N LEU A 79 -3.25 -1.58 7.70
CA LEU A 79 -4.22 -2.61 8.06
C LEU A 79 -4.01 -3.24 9.46
N SER A 80 -3.23 -2.58 10.33
CA SER A 80 -3.28 -2.79 11.77
C SER A 80 -4.52 -2.21 12.45
N ASP A 81 -5.10 -1.22 11.79
CA ASP A 81 -6.49 -0.83 11.91
C ASP A 81 -6.98 -0.37 10.52
N LEU A 82 -8.16 0.24 10.46
CA LEU A 82 -8.74 0.74 9.22
C LEU A 82 -8.42 2.21 8.93
N SER A 83 -7.43 2.77 9.64
CA SER A 83 -7.04 4.17 9.48
C SER A 83 -6.12 4.38 8.28
N ASP A 84 -6.29 5.53 7.63
CA ASP A 84 -5.42 5.98 6.55
C ASP A 84 -4.29 6.86 7.09
N SER A 85 -3.07 6.45 6.81
CA SER A 85 -1.85 7.14 7.28
C SER A 85 -1.59 8.46 6.54
N THR A 86 -2.25 8.68 5.39
CA THR A 86 -2.25 10.00 4.73
C THR A 86 -3.23 10.99 5.37
N GLY A 87 -4.17 10.50 6.18
CA GLY A 87 -5.25 11.29 6.78
C GLY A 87 -6.35 11.71 5.81
N THR A 88 -6.39 11.15 4.60
CA THR A 88 -7.42 11.46 3.59
C THR A 88 -8.75 10.86 4.00
N LYS A 89 -8.79 9.54 4.24
CA LYS A 89 -10.04 8.85 4.61
C LYS A 89 -9.80 7.45 5.17
N ASN A 90 -10.29 7.20 6.37
CA ASN A 90 -10.35 5.86 6.94
C ASN A 90 -11.36 4.97 6.21
N LEU A 91 -11.11 3.66 6.21
CA LEU A 91 -12.00 2.68 5.60
C LEU A 91 -13.24 2.44 6.45
N ASP A 92 -14.39 2.37 5.79
CA ASP A 92 -15.60 1.77 6.32
C ASP A 92 -15.50 0.23 6.16
N ASN A 93 -15.84 -0.53 7.20
CA ASN A 93 -15.76 -1.99 7.19
C ASN A 93 -17.13 -2.63 6.90
N TYR A 94 -17.18 -3.51 5.90
CA TYR A 94 -18.36 -4.28 5.55
C TYR A 94 -18.18 -5.76 5.86
N GLY A 95 -17.65 -6.10 7.05
CA GLY A 95 -17.56 -7.50 7.53
C GLY A 95 -16.24 -8.20 7.24
N GLY A 96 -15.18 -7.45 6.90
CA GLY A 96 -13.81 -7.93 7.06
C GLY A 96 -13.45 -8.01 8.54
N VAL A 97 -12.48 -8.85 8.88
CA VAL A 97 -12.04 -9.05 10.27
C VAL A 97 -10.51 -8.99 10.35
N THR A 98 -9.98 -8.56 11.50
CA THR A 98 -8.53 -8.56 11.73
C THR A 98 -7.96 -9.99 11.67
N ASP A 99 -6.87 -10.18 10.93
CA ASP A 99 -6.08 -11.41 10.88
C ASP A 99 -4.79 -11.22 11.69
N THR A 100 -4.62 -12.04 12.71
CA THR A 100 -3.43 -12.04 13.58
C THR A 100 -2.39 -13.09 13.15
N GLY A 101 -2.68 -13.92 12.14
CA GLY A 101 -1.78 -14.94 11.58
C GLY A 101 -0.85 -14.41 10.48
N VAL A 102 -0.18 -13.30 10.76
CA VAL A 102 0.43 -12.42 9.75
C VAL A 102 1.90 -12.68 9.43
N ARG A 103 2.29 -12.15 8.27
CA ARG A 103 3.67 -12.03 7.78
C ARG A 103 4.43 -11.01 8.61
N GLY A 104 5.72 -11.27 8.87
CA GLY A 104 6.59 -10.41 9.70
C GLY A 104 6.90 -9.00 9.16
N ILE A 105 6.03 -8.36 8.37
CA ILE A 105 5.99 -6.91 8.08
C ILE A 105 4.66 -6.29 8.57
N ALA A 106 3.77 -7.05 9.19
CA ALA A 106 2.62 -6.51 9.91
C ALA A 106 2.39 -7.27 11.21
N THR A 107 2.01 -6.54 12.25
CA THR A 107 1.53 -7.16 13.51
C THR A 107 0.10 -7.69 13.36
N THR A 108 -0.64 -7.18 12.36
CA THR A 108 -2.04 -7.50 12.05
C THR A 108 -2.35 -7.15 10.60
N ALA A 109 -3.22 -7.91 9.94
CA ALA A 109 -3.74 -7.61 8.60
C ALA A 109 -5.28 -7.73 8.59
N TYR A 110 -5.92 -7.64 7.43
CA TYR A 110 -7.37 -7.81 7.31
C TYR A 110 -7.75 -9.02 6.45
N TYR A 111 -8.58 -9.91 7.01
CA TYR A 111 -9.13 -11.09 6.34
C TYR A 111 -10.54 -10.82 5.79
N TYR A 112 -10.73 -11.23 4.55
CA TYR A 112 -12.00 -11.24 3.84
C TYR A 112 -12.38 -12.68 3.49
N GLY A 113 -13.68 -13.00 3.55
CA GLY A 113 -14.18 -14.38 3.63
C GLY A 113 -14.71 -14.92 2.31
N GLY A 114 -14.63 -14.15 1.23
CA GLY A 114 -15.23 -14.49 -0.07
C GLY A 114 -16.76 -14.41 -0.12
N VAL A 115 -17.38 -13.86 0.93
CA VAL A 115 -18.79 -13.48 0.99
C VAL A 115 -18.90 -11.98 0.75
N ALA A 116 -20.07 -11.35 0.87
CA ALA A 116 -20.22 -9.91 0.70
C ALA A 116 -19.53 -9.09 1.81
N ASN A 117 -18.20 -9.20 1.89
CA ASN A 117 -17.32 -8.48 2.80
C ASN A 117 -16.14 -7.85 2.09
N TYR A 118 -15.91 -6.58 2.43
CA TYR A 118 -14.90 -5.70 1.86
C TYR A 118 -14.71 -4.50 2.79
N SER A 119 -13.72 -3.68 2.51
CA SER A 119 -13.56 -2.35 3.12
C SER A 119 -13.63 -1.30 2.04
N SER A 120 -14.16 -0.11 2.32
CA SER A 120 -14.27 0.97 1.33
C SER A 120 -13.83 2.30 1.91
N ALA A 121 -13.07 3.07 1.14
CA ALA A 121 -12.77 4.44 1.50
C ALA A 121 -13.99 5.35 1.24
N ASN A 122 -14.98 4.92 0.44
CA ASN A 122 -16.19 5.71 0.15
C ASN A 122 -15.93 7.18 -0.25
N VAL A 123 -14.75 7.44 -0.83
CA VAL A 123 -14.29 8.76 -1.22
C VAL A 123 -13.68 8.70 -2.62
N ASN A 124 -13.88 9.76 -3.38
CA ASN A 124 -13.12 10.00 -4.59
C ASN A 124 -11.81 10.69 -4.19
N ILE A 125 -10.68 9.99 -4.31
CA ILE A 125 -9.35 10.55 -3.98
C ILE A 125 -8.76 11.39 -5.11
N GLY A 126 -9.56 11.74 -6.12
CA GLY A 126 -9.17 12.60 -7.22
C GLY A 126 -7.99 12.06 -7.99
N LEU A 127 -7.97 10.75 -8.31
CA LEU A 127 -7.10 10.29 -9.39
C LEU A 127 -7.51 11.08 -10.65
N GLN A 128 -6.54 11.63 -11.38
CA GLN A 128 -6.86 12.48 -12.52
C GLN A 128 -7.67 11.66 -13.54
N THR A 129 -8.59 12.27 -14.28
CA THR A 129 -9.51 11.57 -15.20
C THR A 129 -8.80 10.48 -16.04
N ILE A 130 -9.33 9.24 -16.01
CA ILE A 130 -8.67 7.99 -16.47
C ILE A 130 -7.54 7.55 -15.51
N HIS A 131 -7.80 7.60 -14.20
CA HIS A 131 -6.88 7.27 -13.09
C HIS A 131 -5.51 7.97 -13.06
N GLY A 132 -5.22 8.90 -13.97
CA GLY A 132 -3.94 9.62 -14.06
C GLY A 132 -2.73 8.67 -14.13
N PRO A 133 -1.52 9.21 -14.15
CA PRO A 133 -0.38 8.47 -13.66
C PRO A 133 -0.66 8.03 -12.22
N SER A 134 -0.65 6.72 -11.94
CA SER A 134 -0.96 6.19 -10.62
C SER A 134 -0.21 4.89 -10.35
N ALA A 135 -0.19 4.48 -9.09
CA ALA A 135 0.27 3.16 -8.71
C ALA A 135 -0.53 2.63 -7.54
N VAL A 136 -0.72 1.31 -7.53
CA VAL A 136 -1.32 0.58 -6.41
C VAL A 136 -0.42 -0.58 -6.08
N SER A 137 -0.24 -0.83 -4.79
CA SER A 137 0.45 -2.01 -4.29
C SER A 137 -0.21 -2.51 -3.02
N LEU A 138 -0.09 -3.81 -2.80
CA LEU A 138 -0.58 -4.48 -1.60
C LEU A 138 0.10 -5.83 -1.40
N TRP A 139 0.00 -6.34 -0.20
CA TRP A 139 0.25 -7.74 0.10
C TRP A 139 -1.07 -8.51 0.16
N ALA A 140 -1.08 -9.73 -0.37
CA ALA A 140 -2.24 -10.62 -0.31
C ALA A 140 -1.86 -12.07 -0.08
N LYS A 141 -2.64 -12.76 0.74
CA LYS A 141 -2.60 -14.20 0.99
C LYS A 141 -3.96 -14.80 0.66
N PRO A 142 -4.20 -15.24 -0.59
CA PRO A 142 -5.47 -15.87 -0.95
C PRO A 142 -5.66 -17.15 -0.15
N ALA A 143 -6.82 -17.33 0.47
CA ALA A 143 -7.24 -18.61 1.04
C ALA A 143 -7.93 -19.51 0.01
N SER A 144 -8.37 -18.92 -1.10
CA SER A 144 -8.85 -19.63 -2.29
C SER A 144 -8.46 -18.87 -3.55
N THR A 145 -8.19 -19.60 -4.62
CA THR A 145 -7.95 -19.05 -5.97
C THR A 145 -9.17 -19.26 -6.88
N SER A 146 -10.33 -19.66 -6.35
CA SER A 146 -11.50 -19.96 -7.18
C SER A 146 -12.22 -18.69 -7.68
N GLY A 147 -12.55 -18.68 -8.97
CA GLY A 147 -13.34 -17.61 -9.61
C GLY A 147 -12.57 -16.29 -9.71
N THR A 148 -13.30 -15.21 -10.03
CA THR A 148 -12.74 -13.87 -10.19
C THR A 148 -13.00 -13.04 -8.94
N LYS A 149 -11.95 -12.67 -8.17
CA LYS A 149 -12.07 -11.85 -6.95
C LYS A 149 -11.19 -10.61 -6.99
N TYR A 150 -11.71 -9.51 -6.45
CA TYR A 150 -11.02 -8.21 -6.38
C TYR A 150 -10.29 -8.02 -5.07
N LEU A 151 -9.01 -7.68 -5.16
CA LEU A 151 -8.17 -7.33 -4.01
C LEU A 151 -8.26 -5.84 -3.73
N PHE A 152 -8.19 -5.03 -4.79
CA PHE A 152 -8.37 -3.59 -4.76
C PHE A 152 -9.08 -3.15 -6.05
N THR A 153 -10.04 -2.23 -5.95
CA THR A 153 -10.68 -1.65 -7.12
C THR A 153 -11.24 -0.26 -6.82
N ASP A 154 -11.36 0.55 -7.86
CA ASP A 154 -12.07 1.84 -7.93
C ASP A 154 -13.60 1.77 -8.01
N TRP A 155 -14.20 0.65 -7.58
CA TRP A 155 -15.61 0.31 -7.78
C TRP A 155 -15.93 0.06 -9.27
N CYS A 156 -16.54 -1.09 -9.58
CA CYS A 156 -16.86 -1.53 -10.94
C CYS A 156 -15.64 -1.90 -11.81
N SER A 157 -14.44 -2.00 -11.23
CA SER A 157 -13.26 -2.61 -11.86
C SER A 157 -12.83 -1.96 -13.17
N GLU A 158 -12.53 -0.67 -13.15
CA GLU A 158 -11.84 0.00 -14.25
C GLU A 158 -10.33 0.06 -13.98
N TRP A 159 -9.98 0.23 -12.70
CA TRP A 159 -8.63 0.20 -12.16
C TRP A 159 -8.50 -0.61 -10.88
N GLY A 160 -7.48 -1.47 -10.85
CA GLY A 160 -7.10 -2.16 -9.62
C GLY A 160 -6.44 -3.52 -9.83
N LEU A 161 -6.55 -4.36 -8.81
CA LEU A 161 -5.90 -5.66 -8.70
C LEU A 161 -6.94 -6.74 -8.40
N TYR A 162 -6.90 -7.83 -9.15
CA TYR A 162 -7.82 -8.94 -9.00
C TYR A 162 -7.13 -10.26 -9.32
N HIS A 163 -7.75 -11.39 -8.99
CA HIS A 163 -7.33 -12.68 -9.52
C HIS A 163 -8.51 -13.37 -10.19
N SER A 164 -8.24 -14.20 -11.19
CA SER A 164 -9.21 -15.11 -11.80
C SER A 164 -8.58 -16.49 -11.91
N GLY A 165 -9.15 -17.45 -11.19
CA GLY A 165 -8.44 -18.70 -10.95
C GLY A 165 -7.15 -18.42 -10.16
N ALA A 166 -6.11 -19.20 -10.46
CA ALA A 166 -4.79 -19.00 -9.87
C ALA A 166 -4.07 -17.74 -10.38
N ASN A 167 -4.52 -17.09 -11.46
CA ASN A 167 -3.76 -15.97 -12.02
C ASN A 167 -4.20 -14.64 -11.42
N SER A 168 -3.24 -13.83 -11.01
CA SER A 168 -3.45 -12.44 -10.61
C SER A 168 -3.28 -11.50 -11.79
N TYR A 169 -4.02 -10.41 -11.75
CA TYR A 169 -4.15 -9.45 -12.82
C TYR A 169 -4.16 -8.03 -12.28
N ALA A 170 -3.55 -7.12 -13.04
CA ALA A 170 -3.81 -5.69 -12.90
C ALA A 170 -4.75 -5.23 -14.02
N ARG A 171 -5.72 -4.41 -13.65
CA ARG A 171 -6.65 -3.77 -14.59
C ARG A 171 -6.39 -2.28 -14.63
N ALA A 172 -6.23 -1.74 -15.84
CA ALA A 172 -6.23 -0.31 -16.16
C ALA A 172 -6.88 -0.14 -17.53
N TYR A 173 -8.20 -0.36 -17.61
CA TYR A 173 -8.97 -0.55 -18.86
C TYR A 173 -8.55 -1.74 -19.75
N SER A 174 -7.34 -2.27 -19.56
CA SER A 174 -6.87 -3.53 -20.10
C SER A 174 -6.44 -4.44 -18.95
N THR A 175 -6.53 -5.75 -19.18
CA THR A 175 -6.09 -6.75 -18.21
C THR A 175 -4.66 -7.20 -18.54
N THR A 176 -3.80 -7.19 -17.54
CA THR A 176 -2.42 -7.66 -17.65
C THR A 176 -2.14 -8.70 -16.58
N GLY A 177 -1.58 -9.85 -16.97
CA GLY A 177 -1.22 -10.92 -16.03
C GLY A 177 -0.02 -10.51 -15.17
N VAL A 178 -0.05 -10.89 -13.90
CA VAL A 178 1.00 -10.55 -12.92
C VAL A 178 1.73 -11.78 -12.43
N ASP A 179 1.05 -12.69 -11.73
CA ASP A 179 1.65 -13.92 -11.22
C ASP A 179 0.60 -15.03 -11.04
N SER A 180 1.05 -16.23 -10.69
CA SER A 180 0.18 -17.34 -10.29
C SER A 180 0.16 -17.48 -8.77
N PHE A 181 -0.98 -17.17 -8.17
CA PHE A 181 -1.30 -17.39 -6.78
C PHE A 181 -1.41 -18.86 -6.42
N VAL A 182 -0.83 -19.18 -5.27
CA VAL A 182 -1.04 -20.42 -4.51
C VAL A 182 -1.78 -20.06 -3.23
N SER A 183 -2.82 -20.84 -2.90
CA SER A 183 -3.58 -20.64 -1.66
C SER A 183 -2.67 -20.77 -0.44
N GLY A 184 -2.84 -19.87 0.54
CA GLY A 184 -2.07 -19.81 1.77
C GLY A 184 -0.71 -19.11 1.65
N THR A 185 -0.31 -18.66 0.46
CA THR A 185 0.99 -18.02 0.22
C THR A 185 0.84 -16.50 0.08
N TRP A 186 1.72 -15.74 0.71
CA TRP A 186 1.78 -14.29 0.57
C TRP A 186 2.41 -13.88 -0.76
N TYR A 187 1.80 -12.91 -1.42
CA TYR A 187 2.31 -12.24 -2.61
C TYR A 187 2.24 -10.73 -2.40
N HIS A 188 3.30 -10.03 -2.78
CA HIS A 188 3.22 -8.59 -3.04
C HIS A 188 2.86 -8.39 -4.49
N ILE A 189 1.81 -7.65 -4.75
CA ILE A 189 1.40 -7.28 -6.10
C ILE A 189 1.43 -5.78 -6.21
N ALA A 190 2.01 -5.27 -7.30
CA ALA A 190 1.95 -3.86 -7.61
C ALA A 190 1.68 -3.61 -9.10
N VAL A 191 1.01 -2.49 -9.36
CA VAL A 191 0.77 -1.95 -10.69
C VAL A 191 1.18 -0.48 -10.71
N SER A 192 1.85 -0.07 -11.78
CA SER A 192 2.17 1.33 -12.08
C SER A 192 1.60 1.67 -13.46
N HIS A 193 0.76 2.69 -13.50
CA HIS A 193 0.12 3.21 -14.69
C HIS A 193 0.67 4.60 -14.97
N ALA A 194 1.23 4.82 -16.15
CA ALA A 194 1.79 6.11 -16.55
C ALA A 194 1.28 6.50 -17.94
N HIS A 195 0.83 7.74 -18.08
CA HIS A 195 0.51 8.33 -19.38
C HIS A 195 0.81 9.84 -19.35
N PRO A 196 1.01 10.49 -20.52
CA PRO A 196 1.10 11.95 -20.59
C PRO A 196 -0.18 12.59 -20.06
N ASN A 197 -0.13 13.70 -19.32
CA ASN A 197 -1.34 14.44 -18.93
C ASN A 197 -1.16 15.94 -19.24
N PRO A 198 -2.06 16.59 -20.03
CA PRO A 198 -3.24 16.02 -20.72
C PRO A 198 -2.87 15.08 -21.89
N GLY A 199 -3.58 13.96 -22.02
CA GLY A 199 -3.40 12.98 -23.11
C GLY A 199 -3.42 11.53 -22.62
N TYR A 200 -3.40 10.57 -23.55
CA TYR A 200 -3.38 9.14 -23.21
C TYR A 200 -2.56 8.28 -24.19
N VAL A 201 -1.87 8.94 -25.14
CA VAL A 201 -1.02 8.28 -26.12
C VAL A 201 0.23 7.77 -25.41
N ASN A 202 0.63 6.52 -25.69
CA ASN A 202 1.75 5.85 -25.02
C ASN A 202 1.51 5.63 -23.52
N THR A 203 0.29 5.26 -23.16
CA THR A 203 0.01 4.79 -21.81
C THR A 203 0.75 3.49 -21.54
N THR A 204 1.44 3.42 -20.42
CA THR A 204 2.19 2.24 -19.98
C THR A 204 1.60 1.70 -18.69
N ILE A 205 1.34 0.40 -18.64
CA ILE A 205 0.92 -0.31 -17.43
C ILE A 205 2.01 -1.33 -17.14
N ARG A 206 2.67 -1.20 -15.99
CA ARG A 206 3.74 -2.08 -15.53
C ARG A 206 3.27 -2.83 -14.31
N THR A 207 3.50 -4.14 -14.27
CA THR A 207 3.08 -5.00 -13.16
C THR A 207 4.26 -5.71 -12.54
N PHE A 208 4.18 -5.85 -11.22
CA PHE A 208 5.20 -6.45 -10.38
C PHE A 208 4.57 -7.46 -9.46
N ALA A 209 5.30 -8.55 -9.22
CA ALA A 209 4.99 -9.47 -8.14
C ALA A 209 6.26 -9.88 -7.42
N ASN A 210 6.20 -9.85 -6.10
CA ASN A 210 7.29 -10.20 -5.20
C ASN A 210 8.60 -9.47 -5.54
N GLY A 211 8.51 -8.16 -5.83
CA GLY A 211 9.65 -7.32 -6.18
C GLY A 211 10.30 -7.64 -7.52
N ALA A 212 9.63 -8.40 -8.40
CA ALA A 212 10.09 -8.66 -9.75
C ALA A 212 9.13 -8.06 -10.78
N PHE A 213 9.68 -7.44 -11.83
CA PHE A 213 8.90 -7.04 -13.00
C PHE A 213 8.29 -8.28 -13.66
N LYS A 214 7.02 -8.20 -14.03
CA LYS A 214 6.28 -9.31 -14.63
C LYS A 214 5.87 -9.00 -16.06
N TYR A 215 5.22 -7.85 -16.27
CA TYR A 215 4.64 -7.53 -17.56
C TYR A 215 4.50 -6.02 -17.77
N GLN A 216 4.57 -5.61 -19.04
CA GLN A 216 4.24 -4.26 -19.49
C GLN A 216 3.24 -4.33 -20.64
N ALA A 217 2.16 -3.55 -20.54
CA ALA A 217 1.31 -3.21 -21.68
C ALA A 217 1.56 -1.78 -22.12
N ASN A 218 1.48 -1.55 -23.43
CA ASN A 218 1.46 -0.23 -24.03
C ASN A 218 0.12 -0.04 -24.72
N TRP A 219 -0.61 1.01 -24.35
CA TRP A 219 -1.93 1.32 -24.87
C TRP A 219 -2.01 2.77 -25.33
N THR A 220 -2.86 2.99 -26.32
CA THR A 220 -3.26 4.33 -26.76
C THR A 220 -4.76 4.42 -26.59
N PHE A 221 -5.22 5.21 -25.62
CA PHE A 221 -6.65 5.48 -25.47
C PHE A 221 -7.06 6.59 -26.43
N THR A 222 -8.10 6.34 -27.23
CA THR A 222 -8.60 7.28 -28.26
C THR A 222 -9.73 8.16 -27.76
N THR A 223 -10.43 7.77 -26.69
CA THR A 223 -11.51 8.55 -26.06
C THR A 223 -11.56 8.31 -24.56
N GLN A 224 -11.90 9.36 -23.81
CA GLN A 224 -12.20 9.30 -22.38
C GLN A 224 -13.51 8.55 -22.17
N ASN A 225 -13.49 7.44 -21.44
CA ASN A 225 -14.74 6.84 -20.96
C ASN A 225 -15.20 7.64 -19.73
N GLY A 226 -16.47 8.06 -19.73
CA GLY A 226 -17.02 9.06 -18.82
C GLY A 226 -17.43 8.54 -17.45
N TYR A 227 -16.83 7.46 -16.96
CA TYR A 227 -17.10 6.99 -15.60
C TYR A 227 -16.40 7.91 -14.60
N THR A 228 -17.20 8.47 -13.70
CA THR A 228 -16.71 9.25 -12.57
C THR A 228 -16.17 8.28 -11.54
N ASP A 229 -14.87 8.38 -11.22
CA ASP A 229 -14.19 7.58 -10.20
C ASP A 229 -15.07 7.43 -8.94
N SER A 230 -15.62 6.22 -8.80
CA SER A 230 -16.35 5.80 -7.62
C SER A 230 -15.41 5.19 -6.60
N GLN A 231 -16.00 4.77 -5.50
CA GLN A 231 -15.37 4.52 -4.20
C GLN A 231 -14.30 3.42 -4.26
N TYR A 232 -13.09 3.68 -3.78
CA TYR A 232 -12.10 2.60 -3.70
C TYR A 232 -12.49 1.57 -2.65
N SER A 233 -12.35 0.30 -3.00
CA SER A 233 -12.62 -0.84 -2.13
C SER A 233 -11.46 -1.82 -2.11
N ILE A 234 -11.33 -2.49 -0.96
CA ILE A 234 -10.31 -3.49 -0.65
C ILE A 234 -11.05 -4.79 -0.27
N GLY A 235 -10.62 -5.91 -0.84
CA GLY A 235 -11.19 -7.23 -0.53
C GLY A 235 -12.48 -7.55 -1.27
N GLY A 236 -12.93 -6.71 -2.21
CA GLY A 236 -14.07 -7.03 -3.07
C GLY A 236 -14.46 -5.87 -3.95
N ASP A 237 -15.51 -6.09 -4.74
CA ASP A 237 -16.16 -5.05 -5.55
C ASP A 237 -17.65 -5.05 -5.25
N GLY A 238 -18.22 -3.87 -5.04
CA GLY A 238 -19.65 -3.73 -4.76
C GLY A 238 -20.53 -3.72 -6.01
N CYS A 239 -19.98 -3.59 -7.22
CA CYS A 239 -20.76 -3.63 -8.46
C CYS A 239 -21.05 -5.06 -8.93
N TYR A 240 -20.10 -5.98 -8.74
CA TYR A 240 -20.22 -7.36 -9.20
C TYR A 240 -20.46 -8.33 -8.06
N ALA A 241 -21.66 -8.93 -8.01
CA ALA A 241 -21.99 -9.97 -7.06
C ALA A 241 -21.01 -11.16 -7.16
N GLY A 242 -20.57 -11.68 -5.99
CA GLY A 242 -19.72 -12.86 -5.91
C GLY A 242 -18.24 -12.63 -6.23
N THR A 243 -17.78 -11.39 -6.30
CA THR A 243 -16.39 -11.03 -6.63
C THR A 243 -15.53 -10.63 -5.42
N PHE A 244 -15.99 -10.98 -4.22
CA PHE A 244 -15.30 -10.72 -2.96
C PHE A 244 -14.12 -11.65 -2.74
N PHE A 245 -13.01 -11.09 -2.27
CA PHE A 245 -11.78 -11.81 -1.99
C PHE A 245 -11.95 -12.76 -0.81
N ASN A 246 -11.40 -13.96 -0.95
CA ASN A 246 -11.25 -14.90 0.15
C ASN A 246 -9.77 -15.02 0.48
N GLY A 247 -9.34 -14.32 1.53
CA GLY A 247 -7.93 -14.24 1.91
C GLY A 247 -7.62 -13.00 2.72
N THR A 248 -6.35 -12.87 3.07
CA THR A 248 -5.83 -11.77 3.87
C THR A 248 -5.20 -10.72 2.95
N ILE A 249 -5.44 -9.43 3.22
CA ILE A 249 -4.80 -8.30 2.55
C ILE A 249 -4.11 -7.43 3.60
N ASP A 250 -2.97 -6.87 3.23
CA ASP A 250 -2.12 -6.07 4.08
C ASP A 250 -1.40 -4.97 3.28
N GLU A 251 -0.95 -3.91 3.96
CA GLU A 251 -0.06 -2.88 3.40
C GLU A 251 -0.53 -2.30 2.04
N VAL A 252 -1.76 -1.79 2.00
CA VAL A 252 -2.35 -1.22 0.77
C VAL A 252 -1.89 0.21 0.59
N ARG A 253 -1.29 0.51 -0.57
CA ARG A 253 -0.82 1.85 -0.92
C ARG A 253 -1.36 2.28 -2.27
N VAL A 254 -1.85 3.51 -2.32
CA VAL A 254 -2.37 4.14 -3.54
C VAL A 254 -1.63 5.44 -3.77
N SER A 255 -1.16 5.62 -5.00
CA SER A 255 -0.37 6.77 -5.44
C SER A 255 -1.04 7.43 -6.64
N LYS A 256 -1.15 8.76 -6.63
CA LYS A 256 -1.55 9.60 -7.78
C LYS A 256 -0.37 9.98 -8.69
N VAL A 257 0.73 9.24 -8.57
CA VAL A 257 1.85 9.27 -9.51
C VAL A 257 2.23 7.83 -9.87
N ALA A 258 2.67 7.64 -11.12
CA ALA A 258 3.29 6.39 -11.52
C ALA A 258 4.58 6.17 -10.72
N ARG A 259 4.66 5.04 -10.00
CA ARG A 259 5.88 4.66 -9.28
C ARG A 259 6.86 3.97 -10.23
N SER A 260 8.15 4.24 -10.06
CA SER A 260 9.21 3.58 -10.82
C SER A 260 9.36 2.12 -10.39
N ASP A 261 9.99 1.32 -11.25
CA ASP A 261 10.34 -0.06 -10.96
C ASP A 261 11.16 -0.17 -9.67
N ASP A 262 12.22 0.64 -9.55
CA ASP A 262 13.07 0.66 -8.35
C ASP A 262 12.29 0.99 -7.08
N TRP A 263 11.27 1.85 -7.17
CA TRP A 263 10.41 2.14 -6.02
C TRP A 263 9.59 0.92 -5.62
N LEU A 264 8.95 0.24 -6.58
CA LEU A 264 8.12 -0.93 -6.31
C LEU A 264 8.95 -2.12 -5.80
N ILE A 265 10.17 -2.27 -6.31
CA ILE A 265 11.14 -3.27 -5.83
C ILE A 265 11.58 -2.94 -4.40
N ALA A 266 11.93 -1.69 -4.13
CA ALA A 266 12.32 -1.25 -2.80
C ALA A 266 11.16 -1.39 -1.79
N GLU A 267 9.94 -1.12 -2.22
CA GLU A 267 8.75 -1.30 -1.40
C GLU A 267 8.50 -2.75 -1.00
N TYR A 268 8.63 -3.69 -1.94
CA TYR A 268 8.59 -5.12 -1.63
C TYR A 268 9.68 -5.53 -0.62
N ALA A 269 10.87 -4.96 -0.78
CA ALA A 269 12.05 -5.28 0.03
C ALA A 269 12.02 -4.63 1.43
N GLN A 270 11.02 -3.78 1.73
CA GLN A 270 10.81 -3.29 3.09
C GLN A 270 10.66 -4.49 4.01
N THR A 271 11.42 -4.52 5.10
CA THR A 271 11.37 -5.55 6.14
C THR A 271 11.51 -4.86 7.48
N TYR A 272 11.04 -5.46 8.57
CA TYR A 272 11.37 -4.95 9.90
C TYR A 272 12.85 -5.21 10.19
N SER A 273 13.57 -4.14 10.50
CA SER A 273 14.88 -4.22 11.14
C SER A 273 14.71 -4.03 12.63
N VAL A 274 15.08 -5.05 13.42
CA VAL A 274 15.24 -4.88 14.87
C VAL A 274 16.60 -4.22 15.08
N GLY A 275 16.60 -2.95 15.47
CA GLY A 275 17.83 -2.26 15.84
C GLY A 275 18.50 -2.95 17.03
N SER A 276 19.82 -3.13 16.98
CA SER A 276 20.57 -3.52 18.17
C SER A 276 20.53 -2.38 19.18
N GLU A 277 20.02 -2.64 20.38
CA GLU A 277 20.06 -1.69 21.49
C GLU A 277 21.53 -1.41 21.84
N GLN A 278 21.99 -0.17 21.64
CA GLN A 278 23.25 0.29 22.21
C GLN A 278 22.96 0.68 23.66
N VAL A 279 23.20 -0.26 24.57
CA VAL A 279 23.15 0.00 26.01
C VAL A 279 24.44 0.75 26.38
N ASN A 280 24.30 1.98 26.88
CA ASN A 280 25.39 2.68 27.55
C ASN A 280 25.49 2.25 29.01
#